data_AF-A0AAW2CTE8-F1
#
_entry.id   AF-A0AAW2CTE8-F1
#
_cell.length_a   1.000
_cell.length_b   1.000
_cell.length_c   1.000
_cell.angle_alpha   90.00
_cell.angle_beta   90.00
_cell.angle_gamma   90.00
#
_symmetry.space_group_name_H-M   'P 1'
#
loop_
_entity.id
_entity.type
_entity.pdbx_description
1 polymer ?
#
loop_
_entity_poly.entity_id
_entity_poly.type
_entity_poly.pdbx_seq_one_letter_code
_entity_poly.pdbx_strand_id
1 'polypeptide(L)'
;MLKKRLLLLLKPFDLRQTNAHSQITNPQMLHHLENRRKEHINTVKFCQNILQQKPVYWEPILRNNLSQPICNVDLVITVGGDGTLLQASHFMDDSVPVVGVNSDPTQIEEVEQFSNAFDANRSTGHLCAATVNNFQQVLDDILEGRKVPSKLSRISVHVKSQLLSTYALNDILIAHPCPATLSRFSFK
;
A
#
# COMPACT_ATOMS: atom_id res chain seq x y z
N MET A 1 30.22 6.19 -7.12
CA MET A 1 29.27 5.53 -6.20
C MET A 1 28.36 4.63 -7.01
N LEU A 2 28.04 3.44 -6.50
CA LEU A 2 27.03 2.57 -7.12
C LEU A 2 25.67 3.29 -7.02
N LYS A 3 24.93 3.41 -8.12
CA LYS A 3 23.58 3.98 -8.08
C LYS A 3 22.65 3.01 -7.37
N LYS A 4 21.89 3.49 -6.39
CA LYS A 4 20.88 2.68 -5.68
C LYS A 4 19.80 2.23 -6.65
N ARG A 5 19.27 1.02 -6.45
CA ARG A 5 18.16 0.41 -7.19
C ARG A 5 16.90 0.45 -6.34
N LEU A 6 15.84 1.10 -6.81
CA LEU A 6 14.59 1.25 -6.07
C LEU A 6 13.45 0.53 -6.81
N LEU A 7 12.62 -0.20 -6.09
CA LEU A 7 11.39 -0.78 -6.66
C LEU A 7 10.21 0.13 -6.37
N LEU A 8 9.52 0.60 -7.40
CA LEU A 8 8.30 1.39 -7.25
C LEU A 8 7.06 0.49 -7.40
N LEU A 9 6.47 0.12 -6.28
CA LEU A 9 5.29 -0.74 -6.22
C LEU A 9 3.99 0.08 -6.24
N LEU A 10 3.16 -0.13 -7.25
CA LEU A 10 1.99 0.69 -7.52
C LEU A 10 0.69 -0.06 -7.22
N LYS A 11 -0.26 0.61 -6.54
CA LYS A 11 -1.67 0.19 -6.56
C LYS A 11 -2.16 0.23 -8.02
N PRO A 12 -2.91 -0.79 -8.49
CA PRO A 12 -3.45 -0.77 -9.85
C PRO A 12 -4.46 0.37 -10.00
N PHE A 13 -4.47 0.98 -11.18
CA PHE A 13 -5.56 1.83 -11.63
C PHE A 13 -6.72 0.89 -11.96
N ASP A 14 -7.79 0.92 -11.15
CA ASP A 14 -8.91 -0.02 -11.25
C ASP A 14 -9.50 -0.09 -12.67
N LEU A 15 -9.09 -1.07 -13.47
CA LEU A 15 -9.74 -1.41 -14.75
C LEU A 15 -11.04 -2.19 -14.53
N ARG A 16 -11.31 -2.67 -13.30
CA ARG A 16 -12.49 -3.48 -12.94
C ARG A 16 -13.69 -2.68 -12.48
N GLN A 17 -13.52 -1.40 -12.12
CA GLN A 17 -14.65 -0.57 -11.68
C GLN A 17 -15.60 -0.19 -12.83
N THR A 18 -15.20 -0.28 -14.09
CA THR A 18 -16.06 0.03 -15.25
C THR A 18 -17.37 -0.76 -15.26
N ASN A 19 -17.36 -2.02 -14.81
CA ASN A 19 -18.57 -2.84 -14.70
C ASN A 19 -19.35 -2.66 -13.39
N ALA A 20 -18.72 -2.11 -12.34
CA ALA A 20 -19.37 -1.80 -11.06
C ALA A 20 -20.04 -0.41 -11.07
N HIS A 21 -19.53 0.52 -11.89
CA HIS A 21 -20.11 1.86 -12.07
C HIS A 21 -21.56 1.83 -12.60
N SER A 22 -21.95 0.78 -13.32
CA SER A 22 -23.33 0.61 -13.82
C SER A 22 -24.37 0.36 -12.71
N GLN A 23 -23.94 0.03 -11.49
CA GLN A 23 -24.82 -0.21 -10.34
C GLN A 23 -24.82 0.93 -9.31
N ILE A 24 -23.95 1.93 -9.47
CA ILE A 24 -23.85 3.06 -8.53
C ILE A 24 -24.91 4.09 -8.90
N THR A 25 -25.96 4.19 -8.08
CA THR A 25 -27.05 5.15 -8.26
C THR A 25 -26.78 6.52 -7.65
N ASN A 26 -25.79 6.65 -6.75
CA ASN A 26 -25.46 7.91 -6.09
C ASN A 26 -24.38 8.70 -6.88
N PRO A 27 -24.70 9.85 -7.49
CA PRO A 27 -23.75 10.63 -8.29
C PRO A 27 -22.61 11.23 -7.46
N GLN A 28 -22.84 11.55 -6.18
CA GLN A 28 -21.79 12.08 -5.29
C GLN A 28 -20.74 11.00 -4.99
N MET A 29 -21.19 9.76 -4.78
CA MET A 29 -20.30 8.61 -4.57
C MET A 29 -19.47 8.33 -5.83
N LEU A 30 -20.08 8.39 -7.03
CA LEU A 30 -19.35 8.21 -8.28
C LEU A 30 -18.26 9.28 -8.46
N HIS A 31 -18.61 10.55 -8.25
CA HIS A 31 -17.66 11.65 -8.31
C HIS A 31 -16.52 11.48 -7.30
N HIS A 32 -16.83 11.04 -6.08
CA HIS A 32 -15.83 10.75 -5.06
C HIS A 32 -14.86 9.65 -5.51
N LEU A 33 -15.34 8.54 -6.10
CA LEU A 33 -14.50 7.47 -6.63
C LEU A 33 -13.60 7.95 -7.78
N GLU A 34 -14.14 8.76 -8.70
CA GLU A 34 -13.37 9.36 -9.79
C GLU A 34 -12.28 10.28 -9.25
N ASN A 35 -12.59 11.08 -8.24
CA ASN A 35 -11.63 11.96 -7.57
C ASN A 35 -10.51 11.16 -6.92
N ARG A 36 -10.83 10.09 -6.19
CA ARG A 36 -9.82 9.19 -5.59
C ARG A 36 -8.90 8.57 -6.63
N ARG A 37 -9.46 8.16 -7.78
CA ARG A 37 -8.67 7.64 -8.90
C ARG A 37 -7.73 8.71 -9.45
N LYS A 38 -8.23 9.94 -9.62
CA LYS A 38 -7.45 11.09 -10.10
C LYS A 38 -6.31 11.42 -9.14
N GLU A 39 -6.57 11.53 -7.85
CA GLU A 39 -5.56 11.81 -6.81
C GLU A 39 -4.47 10.74 -6.75
N HIS A 40 -4.87 9.47 -6.85
CA HIS A 40 -3.91 8.38 -6.94
C HIS A 40 -3.01 8.49 -8.19
N ILE A 41 -3.58 8.72 -9.37
CA ILE A 41 -2.82 8.90 -10.63
C ILE A 41 -1.87 10.09 -10.53
N ASN A 42 -2.33 11.21 -9.96
CA ASN A 42 -1.52 12.41 -9.77
C ASN A 42 -0.32 12.12 -8.86
N THR A 43 -0.54 11.42 -7.74
CA THR A 43 0.55 11.01 -6.85
C THR A 43 1.54 10.09 -7.56
N VAL A 44 1.08 9.09 -8.32
CA VAL A 44 1.98 8.20 -9.06
C VAL A 44 2.88 8.98 -10.02
N LYS A 45 2.30 9.89 -10.81
CA LYS A 45 3.06 10.76 -11.73
C LYS A 45 4.05 11.63 -10.97
N PHE A 46 3.63 12.23 -9.86
CA PHE A 46 4.49 13.05 -9.01
C PHE A 46 5.70 12.26 -8.48
N CYS A 47 5.47 11.06 -7.93
CA CYS A 47 6.55 10.19 -7.45
C CYS A 47 7.52 9.80 -8.58
N GLN A 48 7.00 9.45 -9.76
CA GLN A 48 7.82 9.10 -10.93
C GLN A 48 8.67 10.30 -11.39
N ASN A 49 8.10 11.49 -11.45
CA ASN A 49 8.82 12.71 -11.83
C ASN A 49 9.98 13.01 -10.86
N ILE A 50 9.76 12.84 -9.55
CA ILE A 50 10.83 13.00 -8.55
C ILE A 50 11.91 11.94 -8.78
N LEU A 51 11.55 10.67 -8.94
CA LEU A 51 12.51 9.58 -9.15
C LEU A 51 13.36 9.77 -10.41
N GLN A 52 12.80 10.32 -11.49
CA GLN A 52 13.54 10.67 -12.71
C GLN A 52 14.63 11.73 -12.48
N GLN A 53 14.46 12.60 -11.50
CA GLN A 53 15.41 13.66 -11.16
C GLN A 53 16.50 13.19 -10.16
N LYS A 54 16.40 11.97 -9.62
CA LYS A 54 17.35 11.44 -8.64
C LYS A 54 18.40 10.53 -9.31
N PRO A 55 19.64 10.47 -8.78
CA PRO A 55 20.70 9.62 -9.33
C PRO A 55 20.54 8.13 -8.93
N VAL A 56 19.37 7.55 -9.17
CA VAL A 56 18.99 6.18 -8.80
C VAL A 56 18.48 5.41 -10.02
N TYR A 57 18.59 4.09 -9.99
CA TYR A 57 17.82 3.22 -10.89
C TYR A 57 16.49 2.90 -10.24
N TRP A 58 15.40 2.90 -11.01
CA TRP A 58 14.10 2.49 -10.50
C TRP A 58 13.27 1.81 -11.56
N GLU A 59 12.42 0.88 -11.13
CA GLU A 59 11.47 0.19 -12.00
C GLU A 59 10.07 0.20 -11.38
N PRO A 60 9.01 0.50 -12.15
CA PRO A 60 7.65 0.39 -11.68
C PRO A 60 7.10 -1.03 -11.85
N ILE A 61 6.39 -1.52 -10.84
CA ILE A 61 5.61 -2.75 -10.91
C ILE A 61 4.24 -2.55 -10.27
N LEU A 62 3.19 -3.08 -10.90
CA LEU A 62 1.87 -3.12 -10.28
C LEU A 62 1.87 -4.20 -9.18
N ARG A 63 1.30 -3.91 -8.02
CA ARG A 63 1.25 -4.86 -6.90
C ARG A 63 0.58 -6.20 -7.25
N ASN A 64 -0.36 -6.20 -8.19
CA ASN A 64 -1.02 -7.41 -8.68
C ASN A 64 -0.11 -8.29 -9.55
N ASN A 65 0.99 -7.74 -10.05
CA ASN A 65 1.96 -8.45 -10.89
C ASN A 65 3.14 -9.00 -10.06
N LEU A 66 3.17 -8.76 -8.74
CA LEU A 66 4.13 -9.41 -7.85
C LEU A 66 3.80 -10.90 -7.76
N SER A 67 4.78 -11.72 -8.15
CA SER A 67 4.71 -13.18 -8.07
C SER A 67 5.96 -13.80 -7.45
N GLN A 68 7.04 -13.03 -7.33
CA GLN A 68 8.33 -13.47 -6.79
C GLN A 68 8.71 -12.61 -5.58
N PRO A 69 9.50 -13.15 -4.64
CA PRO A 69 10.07 -12.37 -3.55
C PRO A 69 10.84 -11.14 -4.07
N ILE A 70 10.65 -10.00 -3.41
CA ILE A 70 11.36 -8.77 -3.72
C ILE A 70 12.78 -8.89 -3.17
N CYS A 71 13.76 -8.85 -4.07
CA CYS A 71 15.18 -8.95 -3.75
C CYS A 71 16.01 -8.07 -4.70
N ASN A 72 17.30 -7.90 -4.42
CA ASN A 72 18.24 -7.16 -5.29
C ASN A 72 17.90 -5.68 -5.53
N VAL A 73 17.22 -5.05 -4.58
CA VAL A 73 16.92 -3.61 -4.56
C VAL A 73 17.30 -3.04 -3.19
N ASP A 74 17.63 -1.76 -3.16
CA ASP A 74 18.06 -1.05 -1.94
C ASP A 74 16.89 -0.43 -1.16
N LEU A 75 15.73 -0.28 -1.80
CA LEU A 75 14.52 0.30 -1.22
C LEU A 75 13.28 -0.12 -2.03
N VAL A 76 12.20 -0.43 -1.34
CA VAL A 76 10.86 -0.51 -1.94
C VAL A 76 10.08 0.76 -1.61
N ILE A 77 9.52 1.40 -2.64
CA ILE A 77 8.60 2.53 -2.50
C ILE A 77 7.22 2.03 -2.89
N THR A 78 6.28 2.02 -1.95
CA THR A 78 4.88 1.69 -2.26
C THR A 78 4.07 2.96 -2.47
N VAL A 79 3.25 3.03 -3.53
CA VAL A 79 2.34 4.16 -3.79
C VAL A 79 0.91 3.64 -3.78
N GLY A 80 0.14 4.06 -2.77
CA GLY A 80 -1.20 3.56 -2.50
C GLY A 80 -1.68 3.95 -1.11
N GLY A 81 -2.22 3.01 -0.36
CA GLY A 81 -2.45 3.16 1.09
C GLY A 81 -1.76 2.03 1.85
N ASP A 82 -2.15 1.82 3.10
CA ASP A 82 -1.59 0.75 3.95
C ASP A 82 -1.70 -0.62 3.28
N GLY A 83 -2.81 -0.91 2.59
CA GLY A 83 -3.00 -2.17 1.87
C GLY A 83 -1.96 -2.45 0.79
N THR A 84 -1.37 -1.43 0.15
CA THR A 84 -0.29 -1.64 -0.83
C THR A 84 1.01 -2.02 -0.13
N LEU A 85 1.32 -1.41 1.02
CA LEU A 85 2.48 -1.75 1.83
C LEU A 85 2.33 -3.15 2.45
N LEU A 86 1.15 -3.49 2.96
CA LEU A 86 0.84 -4.82 3.47
C LEU A 86 1.04 -5.88 2.39
N GLN A 87 0.58 -5.63 1.16
CA GLN A 87 0.80 -6.53 0.05
C GLN A 87 2.29 -6.68 -0.28
N ALA A 88 3.07 -5.59 -0.26
CA ALA A 88 4.53 -5.65 -0.42
C ALA A 88 5.17 -6.55 0.64
N SER A 89 4.75 -6.40 1.90
CA SER A 89 5.32 -7.12 3.04
C SER A 89 5.27 -8.64 2.88
N HIS A 90 4.29 -9.20 2.16
CA HIS A 90 4.22 -10.65 1.91
C HIS A 90 5.32 -11.17 0.98
N PHE A 91 5.94 -10.29 0.19
CA PHE A 91 7.03 -10.64 -0.74
C PHE A 91 8.41 -10.19 -0.23
N MET A 92 8.48 -9.57 0.95
CA MET A 92 9.72 -9.02 1.50
C MET A 92 10.23 -9.86 2.68
N ASP A 93 11.55 -9.96 2.77
CA ASP A 93 12.28 -10.34 3.97
C ASP A 93 12.67 -9.08 4.78
N ASP A 94 13.62 -9.21 5.71
CA ASP A 94 14.11 -8.10 6.54
C ASP A 94 15.37 -7.40 5.97
N SER A 95 15.80 -7.77 4.76
CA SER A 95 17.02 -7.23 4.13
C SER A 95 16.80 -5.91 3.39
N VAL A 96 15.57 -5.67 2.90
CA VAL A 96 15.21 -4.49 2.10
C VAL A 96 14.24 -3.59 2.87
N PRO A 97 14.54 -2.29 3.08
CA PRO A 97 13.60 -1.36 3.69
C PRO A 97 12.44 -1.02 2.74
N VAL A 98 11.28 -0.68 3.31
CA VAL A 98 10.10 -0.20 2.57
C VAL A 98 9.67 1.18 3.08
N VAL A 99 9.26 2.04 2.16
CA VAL A 99 8.61 3.32 2.46
C VAL A 99 7.23 3.37 1.79
N GLY A 100 6.21 3.66 2.58
CA GLY A 100 4.85 3.86 2.08
C GLY A 100 4.56 5.33 1.73
N VAL A 101 4.02 5.55 0.53
CA VAL A 101 3.49 6.83 0.06
C VAL A 101 1.97 6.71 0.00
N ASN A 102 1.28 7.40 0.90
CA ASN A 102 -0.16 7.51 0.89
C ASN A 102 -0.58 8.42 -0.27
N SER A 103 -1.14 7.81 -1.31
CA SER A 103 -1.54 8.47 -2.55
C SER A 103 -2.92 9.10 -2.53
N ASP A 104 -3.68 8.81 -1.48
CA ASP A 104 -5.07 9.20 -1.34
C ASP A 104 -5.41 9.34 0.16
N PRO A 105 -4.76 10.28 0.88
CA PRO A 105 -4.98 10.46 2.31
C PRO A 105 -6.40 10.93 2.61
N THR A 106 -6.96 10.50 3.74
CA THR A 106 -8.28 10.98 4.21
C THR A 106 -8.25 12.49 4.41
N GLN A 107 -9.26 13.16 3.87
CA GLN A 107 -9.50 14.60 4.06
C GLN A 107 -10.66 14.76 5.05
N ILE A 108 -10.42 15.39 6.18
CA ILE A 108 -11.40 15.50 7.28
C ILE A 108 -12.63 16.27 6.80
N GLU A 109 -12.42 17.33 6.05
CA GLU A 109 -13.47 18.20 5.52
C GLU A 109 -14.42 17.43 4.58
N GLU A 110 -13.88 16.52 3.75
CA GLU A 110 -14.70 15.67 2.88
C GLU A 110 -15.53 14.67 3.71
N VAL A 111 -14.93 14.07 4.74
CA VAL A 111 -15.63 13.11 5.62
C VAL A 111 -16.79 13.78 6.34
N GLU A 112 -16.57 14.98 6.89
CA GLU A 112 -17.62 15.75 7.55
C GLU A 112 -18.74 16.11 6.57
N GLN A 113 -18.38 16.60 5.37
CA GLN A 113 -19.32 17.02 4.33
C GLN A 113 -20.22 15.88 3.84
N PHE A 114 -19.67 14.67 3.66
CA PHE A 114 -20.39 13.55 3.05
C PHE A 114 -20.87 12.49 4.04
N SER A 115 -20.64 12.68 5.34
CA SER A 115 -20.96 11.73 6.44
C SER A 115 -22.39 11.14 6.39
N ASN A 116 -23.38 11.91 5.93
CA ASN A 116 -24.77 11.48 5.86
C ASN A 116 -25.16 10.79 4.53
N ALA A 117 -24.28 10.79 3.53
CA ALA A 117 -24.56 10.29 2.18
C ALA A 117 -23.86 8.97 1.88
N PHE A 118 -22.57 8.86 2.22
CA PHE A 118 -21.75 7.66 2.02
C PHE A 118 -20.46 7.74 2.85
N ASP A 119 -19.74 6.63 2.95
CA ASP A 119 -18.42 6.60 3.59
C ASP A 119 -17.38 7.27 2.67
N ALA A 120 -17.00 8.52 3.00
CA ALA A 120 -16.00 9.29 2.29
C ALA A 120 -14.56 9.09 2.81
N ASN A 121 -14.34 8.13 3.73
CA ASN A 121 -12.99 7.85 4.22
C ASN A 121 -12.08 7.37 3.08
N ARG A 122 -10.87 7.95 3.03
CA ARG A 122 -9.80 7.50 2.15
C ARG A 122 -8.79 6.67 2.95
N SER A 123 -7.51 6.65 2.56
CA SER A 123 -6.51 5.89 3.31
C SER A 123 -6.02 6.70 4.50
N THR A 124 -6.07 6.14 5.72
CA THR A 124 -5.44 6.78 6.89
C THR A 124 -3.92 6.80 6.75
N GLY A 125 -3.32 5.71 6.25
CA GLY A 125 -1.87 5.66 5.97
C GLY A 125 -1.01 5.50 7.22
N HIS A 126 -1.43 4.67 8.19
CA HIS A 126 -0.68 4.45 9.42
C HIS A 126 0.72 3.87 9.19
N LEU A 127 0.90 3.10 8.10
CA LEU A 127 2.17 2.51 7.70
C LEU A 127 2.89 3.38 6.66
N CYS A 128 2.24 4.42 6.14
CA CYS A 128 2.83 5.32 5.15
C CYS A 128 3.62 6.44 5.83
N ALA A 129 4.88 6.61 5.44
CA ALA A 129 5.75 7.67 5.96
C ALA A 129 5.73 8.94 5.11
N ALA A 130 5.06 8.91 3.95
CA ALA A 130 5.00 10.01 3.01
C ALA A 130 3.62 10.17 2.35
N THR A 131 3.39 11.35 1.81
CA THR A 131 2.30 11.72 0.90
C THR A 131 2.89 12.53 -0.26
N VAL A 132 2.07 13.00 -1.20
CA VAL A 132 2.50 13.94 -2.24
C VAL A 132 3.20 15.19 -1.67
N ASN A 133 2.84 15.62 -0.45
CA ASN A 133 3.34 16.86 0.15
C ASN A 133 4.79 16.75 0.64
N ASN A 134 5.28 15.55 0.96
CA ASN A 134 6.59 15.38 1.60
C ASN A 134 7.43 14.22 1.01
N PHE A 135 6.96 13.54 -0.04
CA PHE A 135 7.67 12.40 -0.63
C PHE A 135 9.11 12.75 -1.04
N GLN A 136 9.33 13.91 -1.68
CA GLN A 136 10.67 14.34 -2.08
C GLN A 136 11.62 14.43 -0.89
N GLN A 137 11.22 15.12 0.16
CA GLN A 137 12.00 15.28 1.39
C GLN A 137 12.31 13.91 2.03
N VAL A 138 11.29 13.05 2.16
CA VAL A 138 11.45 11.71 2.74
C VAL A 138 12.41 10.86 1.92
N LEU A 139 12.32 10.91 0.59
CA LEU A 139 13.23 10.18 -0.30
C LEU A 139 14.66 10.70 -0.16
N ASP A 140 14.85 12.01 -0.13
CA ASP A 140 16.17 12.64 0.03
C ASP A 140 16.82 12.24 1.35
N ASP A 141 16.08 12.30 2.46
CA ASP A 141 16.56 11.87 3.77
C ASP A 141 16.96 10.37 3.80
N ILE A 142 16.26 9.50 3.05
CA ILE A 142 16.62 8.08 2.94
C ILE A 142 17.87 7.91 2.07
N LEU A 143 17.96 8.60 0.92
CA LEU A 143 19.08 8.48 -0.01
C LEU A 143 20.38 9.00 0.61
N GLU A 144 20.30 10.06 1.41
CA GLU A 144 21.42 10.69 2.11
C GLU A 144 21.71 10.05 3.47
N GLY A 145 20.94 9.02 3.87
CA GLY A 145 21.17 8.27 5.11
C GLY A 145 20.77 9.00 6.39
N ARG A 146 20.02 10.11 6.28
CA ARG A 146 19.49 10.87 7.43
C ARG A 146 18.27 10.20 8.07
N LYS A 147 17.56 9.35 7.33
CA LYS A 147 16.41 8.57 7.82
C LYS A 147 16.71 7.09 7.78
N VAL A 148 16.61 6.43 8.93
CA VAL A 148 16.84 4.99 9.09
C VAL A 148 15.51 4.22 9.20
N PRO A 149 15.44 2.99 8.68
CA PRO A 149 14.24 2.17 8.80
C PRO A 149 14.02 1.69 10.25
N SER A 150 12.76 1.59 10.66
CA SER A 150 12.37 0.87 11.88
C SER A 150 12.08 -0.60 11.55
N LYS A 151 12.29 -1.49 12.53
CA LYS A 151 11.94 -2.91 12.42
C LYS A 151 10.53 -3.14 12.92
N LEU A 152 9.71 -3.83 12.14
CA LEU A 152 8.38 -4.30 12.53
C LEU A 152 8.39 -5.81 12.64
N SER A 153 7.88 -6.34 13.76
CA SER A 153 7.71 -7.77 13.93
C SER A 153 6.53 -8.26 13.09
N ARG A 154 6.66 -9.44 12.49
CA ARG A 154 5.57 -10.10 11.75
C ARG A 154 5.19 -11.41 12.42
N ILE A 155 3.94 -11.81 12.25
CA ILE A 155 3.40 -13.03 12.82
C ILE A 155 3.74 -14.19 11.89
N SER A 156 4.44 -15.19 12.43
CA SER A 156 4.67 -16.48 11.78
C SER A 156 3.55 -17.45 12.16
N VAL A 157 3.09 -18.24 11.19
CA VAL A 157 1.96 -19.16 11.39
C VAL A 157 2.38 -20.57 11.03
N HIS A 158 2.14 -21.50 11.95
CA HIS A 158 2.31 -22.93 11.69
C HIS A 158 0.94 -23.61 11.62
N VAL A 159 0.67 -24.31 10.52
CA VAL A 159 -0.51 -25.15 10.37
C VAL A 159 -0.06 -26.60 10.39
N LYS A 160 -0.48 -27.37 11.39
CA LYS A 160 -0.01 -28.76 11.61
C LYS A 160 1.53 -28.87 11.57
N SER A 161 2.20 -27.96 12.28
CA SER A 161 3.67 -27.82 12.33
C SER A 161 4.34 -27.38 11.02
N GLN A 162 3.60 -27.12 9.95
CA GLN A 162 4.13 -26.56 8.70
C GLN A 162 4.07 -25.03 8.75
N LEU A 163 5.23 -24.38 8.63
CA LEU A 163 5.33 -22.94 8.52
C LEU A 163 4.70 -22.46 7.20
N LEU A 164 3.80 -21.48 7.28
CA LEU A 164 3.27 -20.79 6.10
C LEU A 164 4.35 -19.90 5.49
N SER A 165 4.37 -19.80 4.16
CA SER A 165 5.39 -19.05 3.42
C SER A 165 5.30 -17.53 3.62
N THR A 166 4.15 -17.03 4.08
CA THR A 166 3.90 -15.60 4.30
C THR A 166 3.81 -15.29 5.79
N TYR A 167 4.40 -14.16 6.17
CA TYR A 167 4.31 -13.61 7.53
C TYR A 167 3.35 -12.42 7.52
N ALA A 168 2.37 -12.44 8.42
CA ALA A 168 1.38 -11.38 8.50
C ALA A 168 1.94 -10.16 9.25
N LEU A 169 1.77 -8.96 8.71
CA LEU A 169 2.20 -7.72 9.38
C LEU A 169 1.16 -7.20 10.39
N ASN A 170 -0.13 -7.34 10.09
CA ASN A 170 -1.21 -6.85 10.95
C ASN A 170 -1.77 -7.94 11.85
N ASP A 171 -2.48 -8.90 11.26
CA ASP A 171 -3.28 -9.88 11.97
C ASP A 171 -3.44 -11.18 11.15
N ILE A 172 -4.07 -12.17 11.77
CA ILE A 172 -4.43 -13.44 11.15
C ILE A 172 -5.90 -13.68 11.40
N LEU A 173 -6.65 -13.96 10.34
CA LEU A 173 -8.03 -14.41 10.42
C LEU A 173 -8.08 -15.94 10.36
N ILE A 174 -8.56 -16.56 11.44
CA ILE A 174 -8.95 -17.97 11.43
C ILE A 174 -10.48 -18.00 11.45
N ALA A 175 -11.07 -18.57 10.41
CA ALA A 175 -12.53 -18.63 10.27
C ALA A 175 -12.97 -19.88 9.51
N HIS A 176 -14.22 -20.28 9.73
CA HIS A 176 -14.90 -21.28 8.94
C HIS A 176 -15.07 -20.76 7.49
N PRO A 177 -14.86 -21.61 6.46
CA PRO A 177 -14.94 -21.16 5.06
C PRO A 177 -16.32 -20.66 4.65
N CYS A 178 -17.38 -21.17 5.29
CA CYS A 178 -18.74 -20.63 5.16
C CYS A 178 -18.92 -19.43 6.12
N PRO A 179 -19.13 -18.19 5.63
CA PRO A 179 -19.29 -17.00 6.47
C PRO A 179 -20.49 -17.07 7.43
N ALA A 180 -21.50 -17.87 7.11
CA ALA A 180 -22.69 -18.03 7.93
C ALA A 180 -22.53 -19.07 9.07
N THR A 181 -21.38 -19.76 9.13
CA THR A 181 -21.13 -20.82 10.12
C THR A 181 -20.18 -20.35 11.22
N LEU A 182 -20.45 -20.78 12.45
CA LEU A 182 -19.59 -20.49 13.60
C LEU A 182 -18.27 -21.26 13.53
N SER A 183 -17.19 -20.57 13.82
CA SER A 183 -15.86 -21.18 13.98
C SER A 183 -15.70 -21.63 15.43
N ARG A 184 -15.33 -22.90 15.66
CA ARG A 184 -15.11 -23.45 17.00
C ARG A 184 -13.60 -23.56 17.26
N PHE A 185 -13.13 -22.90 18.31
CA PHE A 185 -11.73 -22.90 18.71
C PHE A 185 -11.54 -23.51 20.09
N SER A 186 -10.36 -24.10 20.30
CA SER A 186 -9.86 -24.47 21.62
C SER A 186 -8.48 -23.86 21.74
N PHE A 187 -8.30 -23.00 22.74
CA PHE A 187 -6.99 -22.47 23.11
C PHE A 187 -6.46 -23.32 24.26
N LYS A 188 -5.18 -23.69 24.20
CA LYS A 188 -4.46 -24.38 25.27
C LYS A 188 -3.36 -23.49 25.77
#